data_AF-A0A069AWM2-F1
#
_entry.id   AF-A0A069AWM2-F1
#
_cell.length_a   1.000
_cell.length_b   1.000
_cell.length_c   1.000
_cell.angle_alpha   90.00
_cell.angle_beta   90.00
_cell.angle_gamma   90.00
#
_symmetry.space_group_name_H-M   'P 1'
#
loop_
_entity.id
_entity.type
_entity.pdbx_description
1 polymer ?
#
loop_
_entity_poly.entity_id
_entity_poly.type
_entity_poly.pdbx_seq_one_letter_code
_entity_poly.pdbx_strand_id
1 'polypeptide(L)'
;MKKKNSFDERFYQIATETGLSANTVYKVFNKIINSGKTEFTSKELATICGVSIRTMDRIILRLCDSGYCEVVSEQLMSKYGRPSRILRFKPFLLF
;
A
#
# COMPACT_ATOMS: atom_id res chain seq x y z
N MET A 1 19.87 -23.59 9.00
CA MET A 1 18.50 -23.33 8.48
C MET A 1 18.04 -21.99 9.03
N LYS A 2 17.84 -20.95 8.20
CA LYS A 2 17.29 -19.68 8.69
C LYS A 2 15.85 -19.92 9.14
N LYS A 3 15.51 -19.56 10.38
CA LYS A 3 14.13 -19.51 10.87
C LYS A 3 13.35 -18.59 9.91
N LYS A 4 12.44 -19.16 9.14
CA LYS A 4 11.53 -18.41 8.28
C LYS A 4 10.56 -17.70 9.21
N ASN A 5 10.66 -16.39 9.36
CA ASN A 5 9.76 -15.63 10.20
C ASN A 5 8.36 -15.61 9.56
N SER A 6 7.31 -15.82 10.35
CA SER A 6 5.90 -15.72 9.90
C SER A 6 5.62 -14.42 9.12
N PHE A 7 6.30 -13.34 9.51
CA PHE A 7 6.21 -12.04 8.86
C PHE A 7 6.70 -12.06 7.40
N ASP A 8 7.78 -12.80 7.11
CA ASP A 8 8.29 -12.93 5.74
C ASP A 8 7.29 -13.70 4.87
N GLU A 9 6.68 -14.75 5.41
CA GLU A 9 5.70 -15.57 4.70
C GLU A 9 4.47 -14.76 4.28
N ARG A 10 4.00 -13.86 5.14
CA ARG A 10 2.88 -12.96 4.81
C ARG A 10 3.22 -12.03 3.65
N PHE A 11 4.41 -11.44 3.62
CA PHE A 11 4.79 -10.61 2.48
C PHE A 11 4.92 -11.39 1.18
N TYR A 12 5.42 -12.62 1.25
CA TYR A 12 5.42 -13.52 0.08
C TYR A 12 4.01 -13.85 -0.38
N GLN A 13 3.08 -14.13 0.54
CA GLN A 13 1.69 -14.39 0.22
C GLN A 13 1.04 -13.20 -0.50
N ILE A 14 1.16 -11.99 0.07
CA ILE A 14 0.62 -10.77 -0.56
C ILE A 14 1.26 -10.53 -1.92
N ALA A 15 2.57 -10.74 -2.05
CA ALA A 15 3.27 -10.61 -3.32
C ALA A 15 2.71 -11.57 -4.39
N THR A 16 2.47 -12.83 -4.02
CA THR A 16 1.84 -13.83 -4.89
C THR A 16 0.42 -13.43 -5.29
N GLU A 17 -0.42 -13.03 -4.34
CA GLU A 17 -1.84 -12.70 -4.59
C GLU A 17 -2.04 -11.40 -5.39
N THR A 18 -1.10 -10.46 -5.29
CA THR A 18 -1.15 -9.17 -5.99
C THR A 18 -0.38 -9.17 -7.31
N GLY A 19 0.52 -10.13 -7.50
CA GLY A 19 1.50 -10.15 -8.59
C GLY A 19 2.60 -9.08 -8.45
N LEU A 20 2.76 -8.48 -7.27
CA LEU A 20 3.83 -7.53 -6.97
C LEU A 20 5.10 -8.27 -6.53
N SER A 21 6.26 -7.61 -6.59
CA SER A 21 7.48 -8.18 -6.00
C SER A 21 7.39 -8.16 -4.47
N ALA A 22 7.93 -9.19 -3.81
CA ALA A 22 8.01 -9.23 -2.34
C ALA A 22 8.70 -7.99 -1.75
N ASN A 23 9.72 -7.46 -2.43
CA ASN A 23 10.40 -6.22 -2.02
C ASN A 23 9.47 -5.00 -2.11
N THR A 24 8.61 -4.91 -3.14
CA THR A 24 7.61 -3.84 -3.27
C THR A 24 6.62 -3.91 -2.13
N VAL A 25 6.07 -5.09 -1.85
CA VAL A 25 5.13 -5.31 -0.75
C VAL A 25 5.77 -4.94 0.58
N TYR A 26 6.96 -5.49 0.87
CA TYR A 26 7.71 -5.19 2.09
C TYR A 26 7.91 -3.68 2.26
N LYS A 27 8.40 -2.99 1.23
CA LYS A 27 8.66 -1.54 1.30
C LYS A 27 7.39 -0.75 1.62
N VAL A 28 6.28 -1.03 0.94
CA VAL A 28 5.02 -0.30 1.10
C VAL A 28 4.42 -0.53 2.47
N PHE A 29 4.23 -1.79 2.86
CA PHE A 29 3.60 -2.12 4.14
C PHE A 29 4.47 -1.72 5.32
N ASN A 30 5.80 -1.85 5.24
CA ASN A 30 6.70 -1.38 6.29
C ASN A 30 6.61 0.15 6.45
N LYS A 31 6.48 0.92 5.35
CA LYS A 31 6.27 2.38 5.45
C LYS A 31 4.92 2.75 6.05
N ILE A 32 3.86 2.00 5.72
CA ILE A 32 2.52 2.18 6.30
C ILE A 32 2.56 1.90 7.81
N ILE A 33 3.05 0.74 8.23
CA ILE A 33 3.15 0.33 9.64
C ILE A 33 3.93 1.37 10.45
N ASN A 34 5.12 1.75 9.98
CA ASN A 34 5.98 2.69 10.69
C ASN A 34 5.44 4.13 10.74
N SER A 35 4.46 4.48 9.91
CA SER A 35 3.86 5.81 9.93
C SER A 35 2.81 6.00 11.03
N GLY A 36 2.26 4.91 11.58
CA GLY A 36 1.14 4.94 12.53
C GLY A 36 -0.19 5.42 11.94
N LYS A 37 -0.24 5.76 10.64
CA LYS A 37 -1.46 6.19 9.94
C LYS A 37 -2.17 4.99 9.31
N THR A 38 -3.50 5.06 9.26
CA THR A 38 -4.36 4.06 8.62
C THR A 38 -4.83 4.48 7.23
N GLU A 39 -4.70 5.77 6.89
CA GLU A 39 -5.22 6.38 5.67
C GLU A 39 -4.15 7.18 4.94
N PHE A 40 -4.15 7.07 3.61
CA PHE A 40 -3.17 7.73 2.75
C PHE A 40 -3.78 8.12 1.41
N THR A 41 -3.22 9.14 0.79
CA THR A 41 -3.34 9.38 -0.65
C THR A 41 -2.25 8.63 -1.44
N SER A 42 -2.47 8.40 -2.74
CA SER A 42 -1.40 7.89 -3.63
C SER A 42 -0.15 8.76 -3.59
N LYS A 43 -0.32 10.08 -3.43
CA LYS A 43 0.77 11.05 -3.38
C LYS A 43 1.63 10.85 -2.12
N GLU A 44 1.01 10.72 -0.95
CA GLU A 44 1.74 10.47 0.29
C GLU A 44 2.51 9.17 0.24
N LEU A 45 1.89 8.08 -0.23
CA LEU A 45 2.57 6.80 -0.38
C LEU A 45 3.74 6.87 -1.35
N ALA A 46 3.56 7.56 -2.49
CA ALA A 46 4.62 7.76 -3.46
C ALA A 46 5.81 8.49 -2.84
N THR A 47 5.54 9.55 -2.06
CA THR A 47 6.56 10.31 -1.34
C THR A 47 7.29 9.45 -0.31
N ILE A 48 6.60 8.75 0.59
CA ILE A 48 7.25 7.96 1.66
C ILE A 48 7.96 6.70 1.12
N CYS A 49 7.51 6.17 -0.02
CA CYS A 49 8.13 5.05 -0.70
C CYS A 49 9.22 5.47 -1.70
N GLY A 50 9.38 6.77 -1.96
CA GLY A 50 10.37 7.29 -2.91
C GLY A 50 10.17 6.76 -4.34
N VAL A 51 8.92 6.74 -4.82
CA VAL A 51 8.57 6.33 -6.19
C VAL A 51 7.69 7.39 -6.85
N SER A 52 7.50 7.32 -8.17
CA SER A 52 6.54 8.20 -8.85
C SER A 52 5.11 7.88 -8.46
N ILE A 53 4.23 8.89 -8.52
CA ILE A 53 2.78 8.72 -8.27
C ILE A 53 2.21 7.64 -9.21
N ARG A 54 2.59 7.64 -10.49
CA ARG A 54 2.15 6.64 -11.47
C ARG A 54 2.55 5.20 -11.07
N THR A 55 3.75 5.02 -10.51
CA THR A 55 4.16 3.70 -10.01
C THR A 55 3.35 3.31 -8.79
N MET A 56 3.12 4.26 -7.87
CA MET A 56 2.30 4.02 -6.70
C MET A 56 0.86 3.68 -7.06
N ASP A 57 0.24 4.38 -8.01
CA ASP A 57 -1.12 4.08 -8.48
C ASP A 57 -1.24 2.66 -9.04
N ARG A 58 -0.23 2.17 -9.77
CA ARG A 58 -0.21 0.77 -10.24
C ARG A 58 -0.11 -0.22 -9.08
N ILE A 59 0.67 0.10 -8.05
CA ILE A 59 0.80 -0.74 -6.84
C ILE A 59 -0.53 -0.77 -6.09
N ILE A 60 -1.14 0.39 -5.87
CA ILE A 60 -2.43 0.53 -5.20
C ILE A 60 -3.51 -0.24 -5.94
N LEU A 61 -3.57 -0.14 -7.27
CA LEU A 61 -4.53 -0.89 -8.08
C LEU A 61 -4.46 -2.39 -7.78
N ARG A 62 -3.25 -2.97 -7.80
CA ARG A 62 -3.05 -4.39 -7.46
C ARG A 62 -3.45 -4.72 -6.02
N LEU A 63 -3.15 -3.84 -5.07
CA LEU A 63 -3.53 -4.04 -3.67
C LEU A 63 -5.05 -3.94 -3.48
N CYS A 64 -5.74 -3.07 -4.23
CA CYS A 64 -7.20 -2.97 -4.20
C CYS A 64 -7.86 -4.19 -4.84
N ASP A 65 -7.40 -4.59 -6.03
CA ASP A 65 -7.95 -5.73 -6.76
C ASP A 65 -7.85 -7.04 -5.95
N SER A 66 -6.80 -7.17 -5.13
CA SER A 66 -6.59 -8.31 -4.23
C SER A 66 -7.15 -8.10 -2.81
N GLY A 67 -7.86 -7.00 -2.53
CA GLY A 67 -8.56 -6.77 -1.25
C GLY A 67 -7.70 -6.29 -0.07
N TYR A 68 -6.43 -5.96 -0.30
CA TYR A 68 -5.48 -5.45 0.70
C TYR A 68 -5.56 -3.93 0.94
N CYS A 69 -6.28 -3.22 0.08
CA CYS A 69 -6.50 -1.79 0.13
C CYS A 69 -7.93 -1.47 -0.32
N GLU A 70 -8.57 -0.48 0.29
CA GLU A 70 -9.88 0.02 -0.12
C GLU A 70 -9.85 1.54 -0.30
N VAL A 71 -10.67 2.05 -1.22
CA VAL A 71 -10.89 3.49 -1.38
C VAL A 71 -12.04 3.88 -0.44
N VAL A 72 -11.74 4.64 0.61
CA VAL A 72 -12.72 5.00 1.66
C VAL A 72 -13.35 6.37 1.45
N SER A 73 -12.76 7.21 0.62
CA SER A 73 -13.30 8.53 0.28
C SER A 73 -12.63 9.08 -0.97
N GLU A 74 -13.33 9.97 -1.67
CA GLU A 74 -12.74 10.89 -2.65
C GLU A 74 -12.59 12.25 -1.97
N GLN A 75 -11.35 12.64 -1.64
CA GLN A 75 -11.11 13.96 -1.08
C GLN A 75 -11.06 14.97 -2.23
N LEU A 76 -12.02 15.91 -2.24
CA LEU A 76 -12.03 17.04 -3.16
C LEU A 76 -10.89 18.01 -2.75
N MET A 77 -9.67 17.75 -3.23
CA MET A 77 -8.55 18.65 -3.00
C MET A 77 -8.70 19.91 -3.85
N SER A 78 -9.31 20.94 -3.27
CA SER A 78 -9.33 22.34 -3.70
C SER A 78 -10.12 22.67 -4.99
N LYS A 79 -10.42 23.97 -5.14
CA LYS A 79 -11.25 24.58 -6.20
C LYS A 79 -10.84 24.24 -7.65
N TYR A 80 -9.66 23.65 -7.89
CA TYR A 80 -9.20 23.17 -9.21
C TYR A 80 -8.27 21.94 -9.03
N GLY A 81 -8.73 20.75 -9.46
CA GLY A 81 -7.95 19.50 -9.46
C GLY A 81 -8.84 18.24 -9.58
N ARG A 82 -8.29 17.10 -10.01
CA ARG A 82 -9.03 15.81 -9.92
C ARG A 82 -9.09 15.36 -8.45
N PRO A 83 -10.22 14.79 -7.98
CA PRO A 83 -10.32 14.25 -6.63
C PRO A 83 -9.18 13.28 -6.33
N SER A 84 -8.58 13.40 -5.14
CA SER A 84 -7.57 12.45 -4.66
C SER A 84 -8.26 11.35 -3.87
N ARG A 85 -7.96 10.09 -4.19
CA ARG A 85 -8.50 8.93 -3.48
C ARG A 85 -7.85 8.83 -2.10
N ILE A 86 -8.67 8.63 -1.08
CA ILE A 86 -8.22 8.25 0.26
C ILE A 86 -8.29 6.74 0.36
N LEU A 87 -7.14 6.17 0.68
CA LEU A 87 -6.86 4.74 0.68
C LEU A 87 -6.71 4.29 2.12
N ARG A 88 -7.47 3.27 2.50
CA ARG A 88 -7.30 2.58 3.77
C ARG A 88 -6.70 1.23 3.51
N PHE A 89 -5.59 0.96 4.19
CA PHE A 89 -4.93 -0.34 4.14
C PHE A 89 -5.39 -1.19 5.31
N LYS A 90 -5.29 -2.51 5.15
CA LYS A 90 -5.53 -3.48 6.22
C LYS A 90 -4.20 -4.04 6.77
N PRO A 91 -3.32 -3.22 7.37
CA PRO A 91 -2.01 -3.67 7.82
C PRO A 91 -2.10 -4.67 8.99
N PHE A 92 -3.21 -4.69 9.71
CA PHE A 92 -3.49 -5.67 10.77
C PHE A 92 -3.64 -7.11 10.25
N LEU A 93 -3.77 -7.34 8.93
CA LEU A 93 -3.66 -8.69 8.36
C LEU A 93 -2.24 -9.28 8.46
N LEU A 94 -1.25 -8.46 8.81
CA LEU A 94 0.14 -8.87 9.01
C LEU A 94 0.44 -9.37 10.43
N PHE A 95 -0.51 -9.28 11.36
CA PHE A 95 -0.36 -9.68 12.77
C PHE A 95 -1.46 -10.65 13.20
#